data_AF-A0A915ZKR3-F1
#
_entry.id   AF-A0A915ZKR3-F1
#
_cell.length_a   1.000
_cell.length_b   1.000
_cell.length_c   1.000
_cell.angle_alpha   90.00
_cell.angle_beta   90.00
_cell.angle_gamma   90.00
#
_symmetry.space_group_name_H-M   'P 1'
#
loop_
_entity.id
_entity.type
_entity.pdbx_description
1 polymer ?
#
loop_
_entity_poly.entity_id
_entity_poly.type
_entity_poly.pdbx_seq_one_letter_code
_entity_poly.pdbx_strand_id
1 'polypeptide(L)'
;MLGFDFSLFNNISFFKVSFLTSYDEGAHDILFCEVLENSLIKHANTIQHFKITKQPTTQILSYLINLRGLELASDFYNEKWHCLENLSTHFLQILRARRVSIKPLARLIENTSGYLTEFTINNEGGNTLNNRIIIQAICKNLKYLKLSLRSANILELEKLLINCQYLEGLYILKIDAIDWGNLFEILAKSSPNRHPMLLHFIQILQFGLEHKNLIEKYKEEGIVKFCLQYF
;
A
#
# COMPACT_ATOMS: atom_id res chain seq x y z
N MET A 1 -19.79 10.41 0.16
CA MET A 1 -20.11 9.70 1.42
C MET A 1 -19.49 8.31 1.28
N LEU A 2 -18.43 7.88 1.96
CA LEU A 2 -17.76 8.25 3.21
C LEU A 2 -16.30 8.65 2.93
N GLY A 3 -15.83 9.76 3.48
CA GLY A 3 -14.41 10.11 3.50
C GLY A 3 -13.80 9.51 4.76
N PHE A 4 -12.98 8.47 4.61
CA PHE A 4 -12.16 7.97 5.71
C PHE A 4 -10.89 8.81 5.81
N ASP A 5 -10.73 9.47 6.94
CA ASP A 5 -9.51 10.19 7.29
C ASP A 5 -8.44 9.16 7.72
N PHE A 6 -7.30 9.17 7.02
CA PHE A 6 -6.19 8.24 7.23
C PHE A 6 -5.04 8.87 8.02
N SER A 7 -5.27 9.99 8.72
CA SER A 7 -4.26 10.64 9.56
C SER A 7 -4.10 9.94 10.92
N LEU A 8 -3.57 8.71 10.92
CA LEU A 8 -2.93 8.15 12.10
C LEU A 8 -1.50 7.77 11.69
N PHE A 9 -0.59 8.68 12.02
CA PHE A 9 0.87 8.59 12.19
C PHE A 9 1.60 9.77 11.53
N ASN A 10 2.29 10.52 12.40
CA ASN A 10 3.30 11.56 12.19
C ASN A 10 2.87 13.03 12.04
N ASN A 11 2.94 13.72 13.18
CA ASN A 11 3.14 15.16 13.33
C ASN A 11 4.59 15.54 12.94
N ILE A 12 4.81 15.89 11.67
CA ILE A 12 5.96 16.70 11.24
C ILE A 12 5.41 17.66 10.18
N SER A 13 5.80 18.93 10.23
CA SER A 13 5.35 19.95 9.27
C SER A 13 5.85 19.62 7.85
N PHE A 14 5.00 18.96 7.06
CA PHE A 14 5.29 18.60 5.68
C PHE A 14 4.37 19.35 4.72
N PHE A 15 4.93 19.87 3.62
CA PHE A 15 4.11 20.37 2.52
C PHE A 15 3.47 19.18 1.79
N LYS A 16 2.18 18.95 2.04
CA LYS A 16 1.37 17.89 1.42
C LYS A 16 0.55 18.48 0.30
N VAL A 17 0.75 18.00 -0.92
CA VAL A 17 -0.05 18.37 -2.09
C VAL A 17 -0.98 17.21 -2.43
N SER A 18 -2.27 17.50 -2.64
CA SER A 18 -3.25 16.52 -3.11
C SER A 18 -3.91 17.01 -4.38
N PHE A 19 -3.71 16.26 -5.46
CA PHE A 19 -4.34 16.52 -6.75
C PHE A 19 -5.51 15.55 -6.96
N LEU A 20 -6.73 16.09 -6.87
CA LEU A 20 -7.98 15.37 -7.03
C LEU A 20 -8.67 15.90 -8.28
N THR A 21 -8.65 15.13 -9.36
CA THR A 21 -9.36 15.48 -10.60
C THR A 21 -10.70 14.75 -10.63
N SER A 22 -11.81 15.47 -10.85
CA SER A 22 -13.13 14.86 -11.04
C SER A 22 -13.33 14.33 -12.46
N TYR A 23 -14.36 13.50 -12.61
CA TYR A 23 -14.72 12.63 -13.75
C TYR A 23 -14.80 13.25 -15.17
N ASP A 24 -14.65 14.57 -15.35
CA ASP A 24 -14.95 15.19 -16.64
C ASP A 24 -13.73 15.14 -17.57
N GLU A 25 -13.74 14.23 -18.56
CA GLU A 25 -12.68 14.08 -19.57
C GLU A 25 -12.65 15.22 -20.61
N GLY A 26 -12.95 16.45 -20.20
CA GLY A 26 -12.85 17.62 -21.05
C GLY A 26 -11.39 17.95 -21.38
N ALA A 27 -11.13 18.40 -22.62
CA ALA A 27 -9.82 18.94 -23.01
C ALA A 27 -9.35 20.10 -22.10
N HIS A 28 -10.30 20.82 -21.49
CA HIS A 28 -10.04 21.87 -20.50
C HIS A 28 -9.38 21.35 -19.23
N ASP A 29 -9.69 20.12 -18.80
CA ASP A 29 -9.08 19.53 -17.61
C ASP A 29 -7.61 19.16 -17.87
N ILE A 30 -7.25 18.71 -19.07
CA ILE A 30 -5.85 18.38 -19.42
C ILE A 30 -4.95 19.62 -19.37
N LEU A 31 -5.36 20.71 -20.02
CA LEU A 31 -4.58 21.96 -20.02
C LEU A 31 -4.47 22.56 -18.61
N PHE A 32 -5.54 22.46 -17.81
CA PHE A 32 -5.50 22.88 -16.41
C PHE A 32 -4.54 22.04 -15.58
N CYS A 33 -4.56 20.70 -15.74
CA CYS A 33 -3.61 19.79 -15.09
C CYS A 33 -2.17 20.17 -15.47
N GLU A 34 -1.91 20.40 -16.75
CA GLU A 34 -0.57 20.75 -17.23
C GLU A 34 -0.07 22.07 -16.61
N VAL A 35 -0.88 23.12 -16.59
CA VAL A 35 -0.50 24.42 -15.99
C VAL A 35 -0.25 24.29 -14.49
N LEU A 36 -1.09 23.53 -13.78
CA LEU A 36 -0.93 23.31 -12.35
C LEU A 36 0.31 22.48 -12.06
N GLU A 37 0.51 21.38 -12.77
CA GLU A 37 1.68 20.50 -12.62
C GLU A 37 2.97 21.27 -12.90
N ASN A 38 3.02 22.07 -13.96
CA ASN A 38 4.16 22.95 -14.26
C ASN A 38 4.41 24.00 -13.17
N SER A 39 3.36 24.48 -12.50
CA SER A 39 3.49 25.40 -11.37
C SER A 39 4.05 24.70 -10.13
N LEU A 40 3.65 23.45 -9.88
CA LEU A 40 4.18 22.63 -8.79
C LEU A 40 5.64 22.24 -9.02
N ILE A 41 6.05 21.97 -10.28
CA ILE A 41 7.43 21.65 -10.64
C ILE A 41 8.40 22.76 -10.17
N LYS A 42 7.99 24.03 -10.23
CA LYS A 42 8.79 25.18 -9.76
C LYS A 42 9.13 25.13 -8.27
N HIS A 43 8.34 24.40 -7.48
CA HIS A 43 8.53 24.23 -6.04
C HIS A 43 8.76 22.75 -5.65
N ALA A 44 9.10 21.89 -6.62
CA ALA A 44 9.19 20.44 -6.43
C ALA A 44 10.17 20.01 -5.34
N ASN A 45 11.25 20.76 -5.15
CA ASN A 45 12.24 20.52 -4.10
C ASN A 45 11.68 20.70 -2.67
N THR A 46 10.53 21.36 -2.49
CA THR A 46 9.88 21.52 -1.18
C THR A 46 8.84 20.44 -0.89
N ILE A 47 8.40 19.72 -1.93
CA ILE A 47 7.31 18.73 -1.84
C ILE A 47 7.88 17.42 -1.31
N GLN A 48 7.39 17.00 -0.15
CA GLN A 48 7.78 15.73 0.48
C GLN A 48 6.65 14.70 0.44
N HIS A 49 5.40 15.15 0.32
CA HIS A 49 4.24 14.27 0.21
C HIS A 49 3.37 14.69 -0.96
N PHE A 50 3.12 13.75 -1.85
CA PHE A 50 2.35 13.98 -3.06
C PHE A 50 1.24 12.94 -3.18
N LYS A 51 0.01 13.41 -3.38
CA LYS A 51 -1.14 12.57 -3.68
C LYS A 51 -1.68 12.93 -5.05
N ILE A 52 -1.98 11.92 -5.86
CA ILE A 52 -2.58 12.09 -7.18
C ILE A 52 -3.58 10.96 -7.49
N THR A 53 -4.72 11.31 -8.07
CA THR A 53 -5.83 10.37 -8.37
C THR A 53 -5.95 9.98 -9.85
N LYS A 54 -5.05 10.51 -10.69
CA LYS A 54 -4.99 10.33 -12.14
C LYS A 54 -3.55 10.40 -12.60
N GLN A 55 -3.17 9.68 -13.65
CA GLN A 55 -1.84 9.79 -14.21
C GLN A 55 -1.52 11.26 -14.56
N PRO A 56 -0.36 11.81 -14.15
CA PRO A 56 0.02 13.17 -14.50
C PRO A 56 0.10 13.39 -16.02
N THR A 57 -0.21 14.61 -16.44
CA THR A 57 -0.07 15.05 -17.85
C THR A 57 1.37 15.38 -18.22
N THR A 58 2.17 15.79 -17.23
CA THR A 58 3.59 16.13 -17.33
C THR A 58 4.46 15.07 -16.65
N GLN A 59 5.77 15.35 -16.55
CA GLN A 59 6.71 14.53 -15.80
C GLN A 59 6.87 14.98 -14.34
N ILE A 60 5.90 15.68 -13.74
CA ILE A 60 6.00 16.24 -12.37
C ILE A 60 6.65 15.29 -11.36
N LEU A 61 6.32 14.00 -11.37
CA LEU A 61 6.86 13.01 -10.43
C LEU A 61 8.39 12.93 -10.47
N SER A 62 9.04 13.06 -11.64
CA SER A 62 10.50 12.98 -11.76
C SER A 62 11.22 14.18 -11.15
N TYR A 63 10.53 15.30 -10.95
CA TYR A 63 11.08 16.51 -10.31
C TYR A 63 10.97 16.48 -8.77
N LEU A 64 10.16 15.59 -8.20
CA LEU A 64 9.91 15.49 -6.76
C LEU A 64 11.08 14.77 -6.03
N ILE A 65 12.30 15.33 -6.11
CA ILE A 65 13.52 14.70 -5.60
C ILE A 65 13.56 14.46 -4.08
N ASN A 66 12.72 15.18 -3.33
CA ASN A 66 12.62 15.08 -1.86
C ASN A 66 11.37 14.31 -1.40
N LEU A 67 10.72 13.57 -2.30
CA LEU A 67 9.49 12.83 -2.04
C LEU A 67 9.71 11.69 -1.05
N ARG A 68 9.06 11.78 0.10
CA ARG A 68 9.03 10.76 1.15
C ARG A 68 7.74 9.95 1.15
N GLY A 69 6.63 10.56 0.72
CA GLY A 69 5.33 9.91 0.65
C GLY A 69 4.64 10.11 -0.68
N LEU A 70 4.19 9.02 -1.29
CA LEU A 70 3.43 9.03 -2.53
C LEU A 70 2.11 8.28 -2.35
N GLU A 71 1.00 8.97 -2.58
CA GLU A 71 -0.34 8.39 -2.61
C GLU A 71 -0.87 8.42 -4.04
N LEU A 72 -1.04 7.24 -4.63
CA LEU A 72 -1.60 7.03 -5.96
C LEU A 72 -3.00 6.45 -5.80
N ALA A 73 -3.98 7.08 -6.43
CA ALA A 73 -5.28 6.47 -6.65
C ALA A 73 -5.59 6.54 -8.14
N SER A 74 -6.45 5.64 -8.61
CA SER A 74 -6.99 5.69 -9.96
C SER A 74 -8.50 5.64 -9.85
N ASP A 75 -9.16 6.70 -10.30
CA ASP A 75 -10.62 6.71 -10.41
C ASP A 75 -11.08 5.80 -11.57
N PHE A 76 -10.21 5.57 -12.56
CA PHE A 76 -10.42 4.68 -13.70
C PHE A 76 -9.73 3.32 -13.52
N TYR A 77 -10.38 2.25 -13.96
CA TYR A 77 -9.69 0.96 -14.12
C TYR A 77 -8.81 1.01 -15.38
N ASN A 78 -7.57 0.55 -15.28
CA ASN A 78 -6.59 0.38 -16.38
C ASN A 78 -5.78 1.61 -16.82
N GLU A 79 -5.66 2.66 -16.01
CA GLU A 79 -4.60 3.65 -16.26
C GLU A 79 -3.23 2.95 -16.29
N LYS A 80 -2.41 3.31 -17.30
CA LYS A 80 -1.17 2.59 -17.55
C LYS A 80 -0.05 2.98 -16.60
N TRP A 81 -0.09 4.19 -16.02
CA TRP A 81 0.89 4.69 -15.05
C TRP A 81 2.35 4.58 -15.52
N HIS A 82 2.61 4.82 -16.82
CA HIS A 82 3.95 4.69 -17.41
C HIS A 82 5.01 5.56 -16.74
N CYS A 83 4.60 6.70 -16.17
CA CYS A 83 5.47 7.59 -15.42
C CYS A 83 6.14 6.93 -14.19
N LEU A 84 5.59 5.83 -13.67
CA LEU A 84 6.13 5.12 -12.51
C LEU A 84 7.27 4.17 -12.86
N GLU A 85 7.34 3.68 -14.12
CA GLU A 85 8.29 2.63 -14.52
C GLU A 85 9.75 3.07 -14.39
N ASN A 86 10.03 4.35 -14.65
CA ASN A 86 11.37 4.94 -14.61
C ASN A 86 11.56 5.92 -13.46
N LEU A 87 10.64 5.94 -12.48
CA LEU A 87 10.69 6.92 -11.40
C LEU A 87 11.82 6.56 -10.43
N SER A 88 12.80 7.45 -10.35
CA SER A 88 13.85 7.38 -9.35
C SER A 88 13.27 7.77 -7.98
N THR A 89 13.34 6.87 -7.00
CA THR A 89 12.69 7.06 -5.69
C THR A 89 13.66 6.84 -4.53
N HIS A 90 14.83 7.47 -4.64
CA HIS A 90 15.71 7.63 -3.50
C HIS A 90 14.93 8.41 -2.42
N PHE A 91 14.82 7.85 -1.21
CA PHE A 91 14.09 8.41 -0.05
C PHE A 91 12.57 8.19 0.01
N LEU A 92 11.93 7.47 -0.91
CA LEU A 92 10.50 7.17 -0.77
C LEU A 92 10.26 6.17 0.37
N GLN A 93 9.61 6.63 1.44
CA GLN A 93 9.36 5.87 2.66
C GLN A 93 7.93 5.33 2.72
N ILE A 94 6.97 6.07 2.17
CA ILE A 94 5.54 5.75 2.25
C ILE A 94 4.97 5.68 0.84
N LEU A 95 4.39 4.54 0.49
CA LEU A 95 3.69 4.35 -0.78
C LEU A 95 2.28 3.81 -0.52
N ARG A 96 1.28 4.53 -0.99
CA ARG A 96 -0.13 4.09 -0.94
C ARG A 96 -0.67 4.03 -2.35
N ALA A 97 -1.29 2.92 -2.73
CA ALA A 97 -1.81 2.69 -4.06
C ALA A 97 -3.25 2.16 -3.98
N ARG A 98 -4.18 2.82 -4.68
CA ARG A 98 -5.57 2.37 -4.83
C ARG A 98 -5.93 2.26 -6.30
N ARG A 99 -6.34 1.06 -6.74
CA ARG A 99 -6.72 0.78 -8.14
C ARG A 99 -5.62 1.11 -9.16
N VAL A 100 -4.36 1.05 -8.76
CA VAL A 100 -3.20 1.33 -9.63
C VAL A 100 -2.72 0.04 -10.29
N SER A 101 -2.32 0.13 -11.56
CA SER A 101 -1.74 -0.98 -12.31
C SER A 101 -0.53 -1.61 -11.59
N ILE A 102 -0.51 -2.94 -11.52
CA ILE A 102 0.46 -3.71 -10.72
C ILE A 102 1.89 -3.62 -11.23
N LYS A 103 2.10 -3.72 -12.55
CA LYS A 103 3.46 -3.74 -13.12
C LYS A 103 4.22 -2.44 -12.88
N PRO A 104 3.66 -1.24 -13.16
CA PRO A 104 4.31 0.02 -12.81
C PRO A 104 4.54 0.16 -11.30
N LEU A 105 3.59 -0.31 -10.48
CA LEU A 105 3.73 -0.27 -9.03
C LEU A 105 4.87 -1.16 -8.52
N ALA A 106 5.04 -2.36 -9.09
CA ALA A 106 6.15 -3.25 -8.76
C ALA A 106 7.51 -2.64 -9.12
N ARG A 107 7.63 -2.05 -10.31
CA ARG A 107 8.82 -1.30 -10.73
C ARG A 107 9.16 -0.16 -9.78
N LEU A 108 8.14 0.60 -9.37
CA LEU A 108 8.30 1.68 -8.41
C LEU A 108 8.87 1.17 -7.08
N ILE A 109 8.34 0.07 -6.55
CA ILE A 109 8.82 -0.55 -5.30
C ILE A 109 10.27 -1.02 -5.46
N GLU A 110 10.61 -1.69 -6.57
CA GLU A 110 11.99 -2.10 -6.88
C GLU A 110 12.95 -0.90 -6.86
N ASN A 111 12.54 0.24 -7.43
CA ASN A 111 13.34 1.46 -7.49
C ASN A 111 13.55 2.14 -6.12
N THR A 112 12.77 1.80 -5.09
CA THR A 112 12.94 2.39 -3.74
C THR A 112 14.24 1.97 -3.06
N SER A 113 14.98 0.99 -3.60
CA SER A 113 16.28 0.54 -3.08
C SER A 113 16.30 0.23 -1.57
N GLY A 114 15.16 -0.22 -1.03
CA GLY A 114 15.02 -0.59 0.38
C GLY A 114 14.68 0.56 1.34
N TYR A 115 14.38 1.77 0.84
CA TYR A 115 13.94 2.90 1.69
C TYR A 115 12.46 2.82 2.09
N LEU A 116 11.67 1.98 1.43
CA LEU A 116 10.24 1.87 1.66
C LEU A 116 9.95 1.22 3.03
N THR A 117 9.34 1.99 3.94
CA THR A 117 8.96 1.54 5.28
C THR A 117 7.48 1.22 5.40
N GLU A 118 6.63 1.89 4.61
CA GLU A 118 5.18 1.68 4.59
C GLU A 118 4.67 1.46 3.19
N PHE A 119 3.90 0.39 3.02
CA PHE A 119 3.24 0.10 1.75
C PHE A 119 1.77 -0.27 1.96
N THR A 120 0.89 0.40 1.21
CA THR A 120 -0.54 0.10 1.18
C THR A 120 -0.99 -0.13 -0.24
N ILE A 121 -1.69 -1.25 -0.48
CA ILE A 121 -2.32 -1.54 -1.77
C ILE A 121 -3.78 -1.93 -1.58
N ASN A 122 -4.68 -1.24 -2.29
CA ASN A 122 -6.10 -1.55 -2.38
C ASN A 122 -6.52 -1.70 -3.85
N ASN A 123 -6.49 -2.93 -4.35
CA ASN A 123 -6.94 -3.26 -5.69
C ASN A 123 -8.30 -3.92 -5.63
N GLU A 124 -9.33 -3.08 -5.75
CA GLU A 124 -10.75 -3.47 -5.70
C GLU A 124 -11.22 -4.29 -6.93
N GLY A 125 -10.30 -4.73 -7.82
CA GLY A 125 -10.59 -5.46 -9.06
C GLY A 125 -9.81 -6.77 -9.16
N GLY A 126 -10.52 -7.88 -9.39
CA GLY A 126 -10.01 -9.23 -9.28
C GLY A 126 -8.97 -9.62 -10.33
N ASN A 127 -7.74 -9.90 -9.88
CA ASN A 127 -6.95 -10.99 -10.44
C ASN A 127 -5.90 -11.47 -9.42
N THR A 128 -5.83 -12.77 -9.16
CA THR A 128 -4.94 -13.40 -8.16
C THR A 128 -3.46 -13.36 -8.54
N LEU A 129 -3.17 -13.26 -9.84
CA LEU A 129 -1.83 -13.12 -10.44
C LEU A 129 -1.08 -11.85 -9.99
N ASN A 130 -1.81 -10.87 -9.50
CA ASN A 130 -1.35 -9.52 -9.22
C ASN A 130 -0.53 -9.41 -7.91
N ASN A 131 -0.88 -10.20 -6.89
CA ASN A 131 -0.23 -10.11 -5.59
C ASN A 131 1.16 -10.75 -5.57
N ARG A 132 1.40 -11.76 -6.42
CA ARG A 132 2.73 -12.39 -6.53
C ARG A 132 3.79 -11.39 -6.99
N ILE A 133 3.50 -10.60 -8.03
CA ILE A 133 4.43 -9.61 -8.59
C ILE A 133 4.78 -8.56 -7.52
N ILE A 134 3.77 -8.06 -6.82
CA ILE A 134 3.97 -7.07 -5.75
C ILE A 134 4.80 -7.65 -4.60
N ILE A 135 4.46 -8.86 -4.14
CA ILE A 135 5.17 -9.52 -3.04
C ILE A 135 6.65 -9.75 -3.39
N GLN A 136 6.95 -10.11 -4.65
CA GLN A 136 8.33 -10.26 -5.12
C GLN A 136 9.09 -8.93 -5.17
N ALA A 137 8.41 -7.82 -5.46
CA ALA A 137 9.01 -6.49 -5.51
C ALA A 137 9.27 -5.90 -4.10
N ILE A 138 8.50 -6.31 -3.08
CA ILE A 138 8.61 -5.76 -1.73
C ILE A 138 10.02 -5.98 -1.15
N CYS A 139 10.58 -4.91 -0.59
CA CYS A 139 11.91 -4.88 -0.01
C CYS A 139 11.96 -5.38 1.45
N LYS A 140 13.14 -5.81 1.90
CA LYS A 140 13.35 -6.42 3.22
C LYS A 140 13.10 -5.49 4.42
N ASN A 141 13.15 -4.17 4.21
CA ASN A 141 13.08 -3.14 5.27
C ASN A 141 11.66 -2.64 5.57
N LEU A 142 10.65 -3.25 4.95
CA LEU A 142 9.26 -2.84 5.15
C LEU A 142 8.83 -3.09 6.60
N LYS A 143 8.26 -2.07 7.24
CA LYS A 143 7.75 -2.13 8.62
C LYS A 143 6.25 -2.36 8.66
N TYR A 144 5.51 -1.69 7.78
CA TYR A 144 4.05 -1.79 7.75
C TYR A 144 3.55 -2.11 6.35
N LEU A 145 2.78 -3.19 6.25
CA LEU A 145 2.19 -3.66 5.01
C LEU A 145 0.68 -3.72 5.14
N LYS A 146 -0.03 -3.09 4.21
CA LYS A 146 -1.49 -3.15 4.10
C LYS A 146 -1.90 -3.67 2.73
N LEU A 147 -2.58 -4.81 2.67
CA LEU A 147 -3.04 -5.42 1.41
C LEU A 147 -4.36 -6.18 1.56
N SER A 148 -5.02 -6.47 0.43
CA SER A 148 -6.11 -7.47 0.40
C SER A 148 -5.53 -8.87 0.24
N LEU A 149 -5.98 -9.82 1.05
CA LEU A 149 -5.48 -11.20 1.04
C LEU A 149 -6.56 -12.15 0.52
N ARG A 150 -6.15 -13.10 -0.34
CA ARG A 150 -6.99 -14.20 -0.83
C ARG A 150 -6.28 -15.52 -0.58
N SER A 151 -7.04 -16.63 -0.53
CA SER A 151 -6.48 -17.98 -0.32
C SER A 151 -5.37 -18.32 -1.31
N ALA A 152 -5.53 -17.93 -2.58
CA ALA A 152 -4.53 -18.12 -3.62
C ALA A 152 -3.18 -17.41 -3.38
N ASN A 153 -3.10 -16.51 -2.41
CA ASN A 153 -1.90 -15.72 -2.13
C ASN A 153 -1.22 -16.08 -0.80
N ILE A 154 -1.69 -17.12 -0.11
CA ILE A 154 -1.16 -17.50 1.21
C ILE A 154 0.31 -17.92 1.14
N LEU A 155 0.71 -18.64 0.09
CA LEU A 155 2.11 -19.04 -0.12
C LEU A 155 3.03 -17.85 -0.42
N GLU A 156 2.53 -16.83 -1.10
CA GLU A 156 3.31 -15.62 -1.34
C GLU A 156 3.43 -14.80 -0.05
N LEU A 157 2.39 -14.77 0.78
CA LEU A 157 2.48 -14.19 2.13
C LEU A 157 3.56 -14.87 2.97
N GLU A 158 3.64 -16.22 2.97
CA GLU A 158 4.70 -16.95 3.68
C GLU A 158 6.10 -16.48 3.25
N LYS A 159 6.35 -16.38 1.94
CA LYS A 159 7.63 -15.88 1.41
C LYS A 159 7.90 -14.44 1.79
N LEU A 160 6.87 -13.59 1.81
CA LEU A 160 7.00 -12.20 2.25
C LEU A 160 7.46 -12.13 3.70
N LEU A 161 6.84 -12.89 4.60
CA LEU A 161 7.18 -12.92 6.02
C LEU A 161 8.62 -13.39 6.25
N ILE A 162 9.06 -14.41 5.50
CA ILE A 162 10.44 -14.90 5.54
C ILE A 162 11.44 -13.83 5.05
N ASN A 163 11.09 -13.03 4.06
CA ASN A 163 12.00 -12.05 3.47
C ASN A 163 12.00 -10.68 4.18
N CYS A 164 10.86 -10.26 4.75
CA CYS A 164 10.66 -8.93 5.34
C CYS A 164 10.87 -8.97 6.85
N GLN A 165 12.13 -9.10 7.29
CA GLN A 165 12.47 -9.34 8.70
C GLN A 165 12.20 -8.15 9.64
N TYR A 166 11.86 -6.98 9.10
CA TYR A 166 11.51 -5.78 9.87
C TYR A 166 10.02 -5.50 9.92
N LEU A 167 9.18 -6.44 9.45
CA LEU A 167 7.73 -6.25 9.43
C LEU A 167 7.18 -6.23 10.86
N GLU A 168 6.73 -5.05 11.29
CA GLU A 168 6.12 -4.80 12.61
C GLU A 168 4.58 -4.90 12.55
N GLY A 169 3.98 -4.64 11.38
CA GLY A 169 2.53 -4.71 11.21
C GLY A 169 2.06 -5.15 9.84
N LEU A 170 1.05 -6.03 9.86
CA LEU A 170 0.35 -6.54 8.69
C LEU A 170 -1.15 -6.21 8.82
N TYR A 171 -1.65 -5.46 7.85
CA TYR A 171 -3.04 -4.99 7.79
C TYR A 171 -3.74 -5.65 6.60
N ILE A 172 -4.68 -6.54 6.87
CA ILE A 172 -5.40 -7.29 5.85
C ILE A 172 -6.76 -6.61 5.61
N LEU A 173 -6.94 -6.05 4.41
CA LEU A 173 -8.05 -5.16 4.04
C LEU A 173 -9.37 -5.86 3.71
N LYS A 174 -9.27 -7.09 3.21
CA LYS A 174 -10.39 -7.93 2.80
C LYS A 174 -9.89 -9.37 2.82
N ILE A 175 -10.70 -10.27 3.36
CA ILE A 175 -10.45 -11.71 3.35
C ILE A 175 -11.59 -12.39 2.61
N ASP A 176 -11.26 -12.94 1.44
CA ASP A 176 -12.19 -13.77 0.67
C ASP A 176 -11.74 -15.24 0.76
N ALA A 177 -12.57 -16.08 1.37
CA ALA A 177 -12.43 -17.54 1.41
C ALA A 177 -11.04 -18.06 1.84
N ILE A 178 -10.49 -17.51 2.93
CA ILE A 178 -9.21 -17.96 3.52
C ILE A 178 -9.46 -18.94 4.67
N ASP A 179 -8.65 -19.99 4.72
CA ASP A 179 -8.48 -20.82 5.91
C ASP A 179 -7.67 -20.05 6.96
N TRP A 180 -8.35 -19.64 8.03
CA TRP A 180 -7.76 -18.89 9.13
C TRP A 180 -6.73 -19.69 9.92
N GLY A 181 -6.94 -21.00 10.09
CA GLY A 181 -5.99 -21.87 10.78
C GLY A 181 -4.66 -21.89 10.04
N ASN A 182 -4.71 -22.10 8.72
CA ASN A 182 -3.53 -22.06 7.86
C ASN A 182 -2.86 -20.68 7.86
N LEU A 183 -3.63 -19.59 7.84
CA LEU A 183 -3.08 -18.24 7.94
C LEU A 183 -2.28 -18.04 9.24
N PHE A 184 -2.85 -18.40 10.38
CA PHE A 184 -2.16 -18.24 11.66
C PHE A 184 -0.98 -19.18 11.82
N GLU A 185 -1.04 -20.40 11.29
CA GLU A 185 0.09 -21.32 11.27
C GLU A 185 1.27 -20.73 10.47
N ILE A 186 1.00 -20.17 9.29
CA ILE A 186 2.02 -19.49 8.48
C ILE A 186 2.57 -18.26 9.21
N LEU A 187 1.71 -17.46 9.85
CA LEU A 187 2.16 -16.32 10.66
C LEU A 187 3.07 -16.79 11.81
N ALA A 188 2.70 -17.85 12.53
CA ALA A 188 3.49 -18.40 13.63
C ALA A 188 4.86 -18.91 13.17
N LYS A 189 4.87 -19.63 12.04
CA LYS A 189 6.07 -20.30 11.51
C LYS A 189 7.03 -19.34 10.83
N SER A 190 6.51 -18.34 10.12
CA SER A 190 7.28 -17.56 9.15
C SER A 190 7.46 -16.09 9.52
N SER A 191 6.86 -15.62 10.62
CA SER A 191 7.03 -14.23 11.06
C SER A 191 8.47 -13.94 11.52
N PRO A 192 8.98 -12.73 11.22
CA PRO A 192 10.31 -12.30 11.65
C PRO A 192 10.50 -12.34 13.17
N ASN A 193 11.60 -12.98 13.62
CA ASN A 193 12.15 -12.86 14.98
C ASN A 193 11.20 -13.11 16.18
N ARG A 194 10.11 -13.89 16.05
CA ARG A 194 9.17 -14.20 17.16
C ARG A 194 8.70 -12.97 17.97
N HIS A 195 8.73 -11.77 17.38
CA HIS A 195 8.16 -10.59 18.02
C HIS A 195 6.68 -10.51 17.63
N PRO A 196 5.78 -10.22 18.59
CA PRO A 196 4.36 -10.11 18.30
C PRO A 196 4.11 -9.07 17.20
N MET A 197 3.49 -9.49 16.08
CA MET A 197 3.15 -8.60 14.97
C MET A 197 1.82 -7.89 15.24
N LEU A 198 1.71 -6.62 14.84
CA LEU A 198 0.42 -5.93 14.78
C LEU A 198 -0.39 -6.51 13.61
N LEU A 199 -1.45 -7.25 13.90
CA LEU A 199 -2.27 -7.91 12.88
C LEU A 199 -3.65 -7.30 12.85
N HIS A 200 -3.96 -6.54 11.81
CA HIS A 200 -5.20 -5.79 11.74
C HIS A 200 -6.07 -6.28 10.60
N PHE A 201 -7.32 -6.63 10.87
CA PHE A 201 -8.25 -7.08 9.84
C PHE A 201 -9.35 -6.04 9.61
N ILE A 202 -9.56 -5.68 8.35
CA ILE A 202 -10.61 -4.75 7.92
C ILE A 202 -11.56 -5.56 7.03
N GLN A 203 -12.88 -5.35 7.20
CA GLN A 203 -13.93 -5.93 6.36
C GLN A 203 -13.84 -7.47 6.21
N ILE A 204 -14.23 -8.20 7.27
CA ILE A 204 -14.32 -9.66 7.25
C ILE A 204 -15.77 -10.07 7.01
N LEU A 205 -16.06 -10.65 5.84
CA LEU A 205 -17.42 -11.04 5.48
C LEU A 205 -17.93 -12.31 6.21
N GLN A 206 -17.07 -13.02 6.95
CA GLN A 206 -17.37 -14.31 7.59
C GLN A 206 -16.65 -14.51 8.93
N PHE A 207 -16.79 -13.57 9.87
CA PHE A 207 -16.13 -13.68 11.18
C PHE A 207 -17.02 -14.34 12.25
N GLY A 208 -16.85 -15.66 12.45
CA GLY A 208 -17.46 -16.46 13.52
C GLY A 208 -16.58 -16.67 14.78
N LEU A 209 -17.16 -17.32 15.80
CA LEU A 209 -16.55 -17.58 17.12
C LEU A 209 -15.22 -18.37 17.06
N GLU A 210 -15.11 -19.35 16.16
CA GLU A 210 -13.89 -20.15 15.99
C GLU A 210 -12.68 -19.29 15.63
N HIS A 211 -12.86 -18.27 14.80
CA HIS A 211 -11.81 -17.34 14.43
C HIS A 211 -11.37 -16.46 15.60
N LYS A 212 -12.30 -16.10 16.50
CA LYS A 212 -11.99 -15.37 17.74
C LYS A 212 -11.12 -16.23 18.66
N ASN A 213 -11.46 -17.51 18.81
CA ASN A 213 -10.67 -18.44 19.63
C ASN A 213 -9.25 -18.61 19.07
N LEU A 214 -9.11 -18.70 17.73
CA LEU A 214 -7.79 -18.71 17.08
C LEU A 214 -7.01 -17.43 17.39
N ILE A 215 -7.60 -16.24 17.26
CA ILE A 215 -6.92 -14.97 17.57
C ILE A 215 -6.43 -14.94 19.01
N GLU A 216 -7.27 -15.33 19.98
CA GLU A 216 -6.86 -15.35 21.39
C GLU A 216 -5.72 -16.34 21.65
N LYS A 217 -5.79 -17.55 21.08
CA LYS A 217 -4.70 -18.53 21.14
C LYS A 217 -3.38 -17.93 20.64
N TYR A 218 -3.38 -17.28 19.47
CA TYR A 218 -2.16 -16.72 18.89
C TYR A 218 -1.70 -15.40 19.54
N LYS A 219 -2.56 -14.74 20.33
CA LYS A 219 -2.15 -13.66 21.24
C LYS A 219 -1.40 -14.23 22.46
N GLU A 220 -1.91 -15.30 23.05
CA GLU A 220 -1.26 -16.00 24.19
C GLU A 220 0.12 -16.54 23.81
N GLU A 221 0.26 -17.05 22.59
CA GLU A 221 1.56 -17.50 22.04
C GLU A 221 2.53 -16.35 21.70
N GLY A 222 2.12 -15.08 21.87
CA GLY A 222 2.96 -13.91 21.61
C GLY A 222 3.21 -13.65 20.13
N ILE A 223 2.37 -14.19 19.23
CA ILE A 223 2.51 -14.01 17.78
C ILE A 223 1.73 -12.78 17.31
N VAL A 224 0.57 -12.52 17.92
CA VAL A 224 -0.30 -11.39 17.60
C VAL A 224 -0.33 -10.41 18.77
N LYS A 225 0.04 -9.14 18.53
CA LYS A 225 0.01 -8.09 19.57
C LYS A 225 -1.36 -7.44 19.72
N PHE A 226 -2.01 -7.15 18.60
CA PHE A 226 -3.23 -6.35 18.54
C PHE A 226 -4.02 -6.75 17.31
N CYS A 227 -5.32 -6.95 17.49
CA CYS A 227 -6.26 -7.30 16.44
C CYS A 227 -7.52 -6.45 16.62
N LEU A 228 -7.87 -5.64 15.62
CA LEU A 228 -9.16 -4.94 15.55
C LEU A 228 -10.02 -5.58 14.48
N GLN A 229 -11.32 -5.55 14.74
CA GLN A 229 -12.37 -5.86 13.78
C GLN A 229 -13.55 -4.95 14.04
N TYR A 230 -14.14 -4.42 12.96
CA TYR A 230 -15.45 -3.80 13.03
C TYR A 230 -16.26 -4.11 11.76
N PHE A 231 -17.46 -4.64 12.07
CA PHE A 231 -18.71 -4.87 11.32
C PHE A 231 -18.66 -5.71 10.03
#